data_AF-A0A7S0KBG8-F1
#
_entry.id   AF-A0A7S0KBG8-F1
#
_cell.length_a   1.000
_cell.length_b   1.000
_cell.length_c   1.000
_cell.angle_alpha   90.00
_cell.angle_beta   90.00
_cell.angle_gamma   90.00
#
_symmetry.space_group_name_H-M   'P 1'
#
loop_
_entity.id
_entity.type
_entity.pdbx_description
1 polymer ?
#
loop_
_entity_poly.entity_id
_entity_poly.type
_entity_poly.pdbx_seq_one_letter_code
_entity_poly.pdbx_strand_id
1 'polypeptide(L)'
;YHLRVVQVFTNIMTKLLVSSIKALIFLFRSTIIVLGWVAMRGMSITSGPVTKMEDFIPVFHVISAALCLHYIFLYQQSFASFDVLKREVRKYKQQKVELEASKKGDYDKPVKPTLASIKYSPLDNVEILKADRCVGNFIEQVIPFFIALCGYSMYVSVIGAVKYGWAWIIFRSYYGLVFNSNRIFLSTLPAYFCVWTMIGRTLYETMQY
;
A
#
# COMPACT_ATOMS: atom_id res chain seq x y z
N TYR A 1 -31.14 8.35 28.82
CA TYR A 1 -30.85 9.44 27.87
C TYR A 1 -29.34 9.61 27.62
N HIS A 2 -28.51 9.76 28.66
CA HIS A 2 -27.05 9.92 28.54
C HIS A 2 -26.31 8.84 27.71
N LEU A 3 -26.66 7.56 27.86
CA LEU A 3 -26.03 6.47 27.09
C LEU A 3 -26.26 6.59 25.57
N ARG A 4 -27.43 7.07 25.13
CA ARG A 4 -27.72 7.31 23.70
C ARG A 4 -26.90 8.47 23.15
N VAL A 5 -26.75 9.55 23.91
CA VAL A 5 -25.99 10.74 23.51
C VAL A 5 -24.51 10.40 23.34
N VAL A 6 -23.92 9.68 24.31
CA VAL A 6 -22.53 9.23 24.22
C VAL A 6 -22.32 8.34 23.00
N GLN A 7 -23.21 7.38 22.74
CA GLN A 7 -23.08 6.45 21.63
C GLN A 7 -23.22 7.10 20.26
N VAL A 8 -24.10 8.10 20.12
CA VAL A 8 -24.20 8.94 18.91
C VAL A 8 -22.91 9.73 18.70
N PHE A 9 -22.37 10.34 19.76
CA PHE A 9 -21.13 11.11 19.68
C PHE A 9 -19.93 10.25 19.30
N THR A 10 -19.78 9.05 19.90
CA THR A 10 -18.70 8.11 19.54
C THR A 10 -18.82 7.64 18.08
N ASN A 11 -20.04 7.45 17.58
CA ASN A 11 -20.27 7.07 16.19
C ASN A 11 -19.93 8.19 15.21
N ILE A 12 -20.29 9.44 15.53
CA ILE A 12 -19.94 10.63 14.73
C ILE A 12 -18.42 10.81 14.70
N MET A 13 -17.76 10.78 15.86
CA MET A 13 -16.30 10.88 15.96
C MET A 13 -15.58 9.76 15.23
N THR A 14 -16.08 8.52 15.30
CA THR A 14 -15.50 7.39 14.54
C THR A 14 -15.65 7.61 13.03
N LYS A 15 -16.82 8.05 12.56
CA LYS A 15 -17.05 8.32 11.14
C LYS A 15 -16.17 9.47 10.62
N LEU A 16 -16.04 10.54 11.40
CA LEU A 16 -15.14 11.65 11.11
C LEU A 16 -13.69 11.14 11.03
N LEU A 17 -13.22 10.39 12.02
CA LEU A 17 -11.85 9.84 12.03
C LEU A 17 -11.58 8.94 10.81
N VAL A 18 -12.50 8.04 10.47
CA VAL A 18 -12.36 7.15 9.30
C VAL A 18 -12.39 7.94 7.98
N SER A 19 -13.25 8.96 7.89
CA SER A 19 -13.31 9.85 6.73
C SER A 19 -12.02 10.65 6.59
N SER A 20 -11.47 11.16 7.69
CA SER A 20 -10.19 11.87 7.74
C SER A 20 -9.02 10.97 7.34
N ILE A 21 -9.00 9.70 7.75
CA ILE A 21 -7.95 8.74 7.36
C ILE A 21 -8.04 8.42 5.85
N LYS A 22 -9.25 8.20 5.32
CA LYS A 22 -9.44 7.99 3.87
C LYS A 22 -9.04 9.22 3.06
N ALA A 23 -9.40 10.41 3.54
CA ALA A 23 -8.99 11.68 2.95
C ALA A 23 -7.47 11.87 3.04
N LEU A 24 -6.83 11.49 4.15
CA LEU A 24 -5.38 11.55 4.33
C LEU A 24 -4.65 10.59 3.39
N ILE A 25 -5.15 9.37 3.21
CA ILE A 25 -4.61 8.40 2.25
C ILE A 25 -4.77 8.90 0.82
N PHE A 26 -5.92 9.47 0.48
CA PHE A 26 -6.16 10.09 -0.82
C PHE A 26 -5.20 11.25 -1.04
N LEU A 27 -5.12 12.18 -0.07
CA LEU A 27 -4.21 13.32 -0.07
C LEU A 27 -2.77 12.87 -0.24
N PHE A 28 -2.30 11.88 0.51
CA PHE A 28 -0.93 11.35 0.38
C PHE A 28 -0.66 10.75 -1.00
N ARG A 29 -1.61 10.02 -1.58
CA ARG A 29 -1.47 9.48 -2.95
C ARG A 29 -1.40 10.59 -3.98
N SER A 30 -2.26 11.60 -3.88
CA SER A 30 -2.20 12.78 -4.75
C SER A 30 -0.93 13.60 -4.51
N THR A 31 -0.42 13.69 -3.28
CA THR A 31 0.83 14.38 -2.96
C THR A 31 2.02 13.64 -3.55
N ILE A 32 2.06 12.31 -3.52
CA ILE A 32 3.10 11.52 -4.20
C ILE A 32 3.08 11.76 -5.72
N ILE A 33 1.89 11.85 -6.32
CA ILE A 33 1.73 12.14 -7.75
C ILE A 33 2.19 13.57 -8.08
N VAL A 34 1.79 14.56 -7.27
CA VAL A 34 2.17 15.97 -7.44
C VAL A 34 3.66 16.15 -7.20
N LEU A 35 4.23 15.53 -6.17
CA LEU A 35 5.67 15.56 -5.90
C LEU A 35 6.47 14.89 -7.01
N GLY A 36 5.99 13.76 -7.57
CA GLY A 36 6.60 13.15 -8.75
C GLY A 36 6.57 14.08 -9.96
N TRP A 37 5.46 14.78 -10.18
CA TRP A 37 5.34 15.75 -11.27
C TRP A 37 6.21 17.00 -11.08
N VAL A 38 6.29 17.53 -9.86
CA VAL A 38 7.13 18.69 -9.50
C VAL A 38 8.61 18.32 -9.58
N ALA A 39 9.00 17.14 -9.07
CA ALA A 39 10.38 16.63 -9.16
C ALA A 39 10.84 16.48 -10.62
N MET A 40 9.94 16.11 -11.53
CA MET A 40 10.24 16.01 -12.97
C MET A 40 10.41 17.37 -13.67
N ARG A 41 9.92 18.49 -13.11
CA ARG A 41 9.93 19.81 -13.78
C ARG A 41 11.08 20.73 -13.38
N GLY A 42 11.75 20.49 -12.25
CA GLY A 42 12.70 21.45 -11.67
C GLY A 42 14.16 21.00 -11.60
N MET A 43 14.47 19.73 -11.86
CA MET A 43 15.82 19.21 -11.68
C MET A 43 16.61 19.20 -12.99
N SER A 44 17.79 19.83 -12.99
CA SER A 44 18.82 19.62 -14.01
C SER A 44 19.41 18.22 -13.83
N ILE A 45 18.63 17.20 -14.20
CA ILE A 45 19.05 15.80 -14.09
C ILE A 45 19.97 15.49 -15.27
N THR A 46 21.11 14.86 -14.99
CA THR A 46 22.01 14.36 -16.03
C THR A 46 21.26 13.39 -16.95
N SER A 47 21.39 13.59 -18.26
CA SER A 47 20.76 12.73 -19.25
C SER A 47 21.43 11.35 -19.35
N GLY A 48 22.71 11.27 -18.98
CA GLY A 48 23.54 10.07 -19.02
C GLY A 48 23.62 9.31 -17.69
N PRO A 49 24.52 8.32 -17.61
CA PRO A 49 24.75 7.56 -16.40
C PRO A 49 25.29 8.45 -15.27
N VAL A 50 25.23 7.93 -14.04
CA VAL A 50 25.83 8.57 -12.87
C VAL A 50 27.33 8.80 -13.12
N THR A 51 27.78 10.03 -12.86
CA THR A 51 29.20 10.40 -12.93
C THR A 51 29.77 10.84 -11.58
N LYS A 52 28.90 11.31 -10.68
CA LYS A 52 29.23 11.79 -9.33
C LYS A 52 28.10 11.44 -8.35
N MET A 53 28.39 11.47 -7.05
CA MET A 53 27.41 11.04 -6.04
C MET A 53 26.14 11.90 -6.01
N GLU A 54 26.22 13.17 -6.37
CA GLU A 54 25.08 14.08 -6.40
C GLU A 54 24.04 13.66 -7.44
N ASP A 55 24.44 12.91 -8.47
CA ASP A 55 23.54 12.41 -9.50
C ASP A 55 22.56 11.36 -8.94
N PHE A 56 22.86 10.73 -7.80
CA PHE A 56 21.94 9.81 -7.12
C PHE A 56 20.83 10.49 -6.32
N ILE A 57 20.94 11.79 -6.03
CA ILE A 57 19.91 12.52 -5.25
C ILE A 57 18.49 12.28 -5.80
N PRO A 58 18.19 12.44 -7.11
CA PRO A 58 16.85 12.15 -7.62
C PRO A 58 16.47 10.66 -7.54
N VAL A 59 17.44 9.75 -7.65
CA VAL A 59 17.21 8.31 -7.51
C VAL A 59 16.79 7.97 -6.08
N PHE A 60 17.45 8.56 -5.08
CA PHE A 60 17.08 8.39 -3.67
C PHE A 60 15.69 8.93 -3.36
N HIS A 61 15.24 10.02 -3.98
CA HIS A 61 13.87 10.49 -3.84
C HIS A 61 12.83 9.43 -4.29
N VAL A 62 13.10 8.74 -5.40
CA VAL A 62 12.25 7.64 -5.89
C VAL A 62 12.26 6.48 -4.88
N ILE A 63 13.43 6.08 -4.37
CA ILE A 63 13.55 5.02 -3.36
C ILE A 63 12.78 5.40 -2.10
N SER A 64 12.96 6.61 -1.59
CA SER A 64 12.23 7.11 -0.41
C SER A 64 10.72 7.09 -0.65
N ALA A 65 10.25 7.51 -1.83
CA ALA A 65 8.83 7.47 -2.17
C ALA A 65 8.28 6.03 -2.25
N ALA A 66 9.05 5.08 -2.78
CA ALA A 66 8.69 3.66 -2.78
C ALA A 66 8.61 3.11 -1.34
N LEU A 67 9.56 3.46 -0.46
CA LEU A 67 9.51 3.08 0.96
C LEU A 67 8.31 3.71 1.67
N CYS A 68 8.03 5.00 1.45
CA CYS A 68 6.84 5.64 2.00
C CYS A 68 5.56 4.92 1.54
N LEU A 69 5.48 4.53 0.28
CA LEU A 69 4.34 3.76 -0.24
C LEU A 69 4.23 2.38 0.42
N HIS A 70 5.35 1.72 0.70
CA HIS A 70 5.37 0.46 1.46
C HIS A 70 4.77 0.64 2.86
N TYR A 71 5.21 1.68 3.60
CA TYR A 71 4.67 1.99 4.92
C TYR A 71 3.17 2.33 4.88
N ILE A 72 2.71 3.00 3.82
CA ILE A 72 1.27 3.23 3.62
C ILE A 72 0.52 1.89 3.50
N PHE A 73 1.05 0.91 2.76
CA PHE A 73 0.44 -0.42 2.68
C PHE A 73 0.47 -1.18 4.00
N LEU A 74 1.56 -1.13 4.75
CA LEU A 74 1.63 -1.72 6.10
C LEU A 74 0.62 -1.10 7.06
N TYR A 75 0.45 0.21 6.99
CA TYR A 75 -0.56 0.92 7.76
C TYR A 75 -1.98 0.49 7.35
N GLN A 76 -2.26 0.41 6.05
CA GLN A 76 -3.56 -0.06 5.53
C GLN A 76 -3.87 -1.50 5.96
N GLN A 77 -2.88 -2.39 5.93
CA GLN A 77 -2.98 -3.77 6.41
C GLN A 77 -3.37 -3.80 7.89
N SER A 78 -2.64 -3.06 8.73
CA SER A 78 -2.92 -2.99 10.17
C SER A 78 -4.30 -2.41 10.45
N PHE A 79 -4.67 -1.32 9.77
CA PHE A 79 -5.97 -0.66 9.91
C PHE A 79 -7.12 -1.60 9.54
N ALA A 80 -7.01 -2.35 8.45
CA ALA A 80 -8.01 -3.32 8.03
C ALA A 80 -8.24 -4.40 9.12
N SER A 81 -7.16 -4.95 9.69
CA SER A 81 -7.27 -5.92 10.79
C SER A 81 -7.99 -5.35 12.02
N PHE A 82 -7.68 -4.11 12.42
CA PHE A 82 -8.35 -3.46 13.56
C PHE A 82 -9.82 -3.15 13.29
N ASP A 83 -10.16 -2.71 12.08
CA ASP A 83 -11.55 -2.42 11.72
C ASP A 83 -12.41 -3.70 11.70
N VAL A 84 -11.87 -4.79 11.15
CA VAL A 84 -12.51 -6.11 11.21
C VAL A 84 -12.66 -6.58 12.65
N LEU A 85 -11.63 -6.46 13.49
CA LEU A 85 -11.72 -6.79 14.92
C LEU A 85 -12.83 -6.01 15.63
N LYS A 86 -12.95 -4.72 15.35
CA LYS A 86 -14.00 -3.88 15.93
C LYS A 86 -15.40 -4.35 15.50
N ARG A 87 -15.58 -4.78 14.25
CA ARG A 87 -16.82 -5.35 13.73
C ARG A 87 -17.14 -6.70 14.37
N GLU A 88 -16.17 -7.61 14.43
CA GLU A 88 -16.37 -8.94 15.01
C GLU A 88 -16.62 -8.89 16.52
N VAL A 89 -15.92 -8.02 17.28
CA VAL A 89 -16.21 -7.81 18.71
C VAL A 89 -17.62 -7.29 18.94
N ARG A 90 -18.16 -6.44 18.04
CA ARG A 90 -19.54 -5.96 18.13
C ARG A 90 -20.54 -7.10 17.90
N LYS A 91 -20.32 -7.94 16.88
CA LYS A 91 -21.15 -9.12 16.61
C LYS A 91 -21.11 -10.12 17.77
N TYR A 92 -19.92 -10.40 18.30
CA TYR A 92 -19.74 -11.24 19.48
C TYR A 92 -20.57 -10.75 20.68
N LYS A 93 -20.54 -9.44 20.96
CA LYS A 93 -21.34 -8.86 22.07
C LYS A 93 -22.85 -9.02 21.84
N GLN A 94 -23.32 -8.86 20.60
CA GLN A 94 -24.74 -9.05 20.26
C GLN A 94 -25.16 -10.51 20.44
N GLN A 95 -24.37 -11.44 19.88
CA GLN A 95 -24.61 -12.89 20.01
C GLN A 95 -24.60 -13.34 21.48
N LYS A 96 -23.67 -12.81 22.28
CA LYS A 96 -23.60 -13.11 23.71
C LYS A 96 -24.88 -12.69 24.44
N VAL A 97 -25.41 -11.50 24.15
CA VAL A 97 -26.68 -11.01 24.74
C VAL A 97 -27.87 -11.88 24.30
N GLU A 98 -27.93 -12.27 23.03
CA GLU A 98 -28.99 -13.15 22.50
C GLU A 98 -28.95 -14.56 23.11
N LEU A 99 -27.75 -15.10 23.35
CA LEU A 99 -27.57 -16.39 24.02
C LEU A 99 -27.95 -16.34 25.50
N GLU A 100 -27.57 -15.28 26.21
CA GLU A 100 -27.98 -15.05 27.59
C GLU A 100 -29.51 -14.91 27.71
N ALA A 101 -30.16 -14.28 26.73
CA ALA A 101 -31.62 -14.17 26.68
C ALA A 101 -32.33 -15.50 26.34
N SER A 102 -31.72 -16.36 25.52
CA SER A 102 -32.31 -17.62 25.07
C SER A 102 -32.10 -18.81 26.02
N LYS A 103 -31.38 -18.62 27.15
CA LYS A 103 -31.06 -19.68 28.13
C LYS A 103 -30.46 -20.96 27.52
N LYS A 104 -29.78 -20.85 26.37
CA LYS A 104 -29.10 -21.99 25.73
C LYS A 104 -27.91 -22.44 26.57
N GLY A 105 -27.62 -23.75 26.52
CA GLY A 105 -26.56 -24.39 27.30
C GLY A 105 -25.14 -23.92 26.96
N ASP A 106 -24.20 -24.25 27.85
CA ASP A 106 -22.81 -23.75 27.86
C ASP A 106 -21.99 -24.08 26.58
N TYR A 107 -22.43 -25.09 25.83
CA TYR A 107 -21.77 -25.57 24.60
C TYR A 107 -21.89 -24.64 23.39
N ASP A 108 -22.83 -23.68 23.37
CA ASP A 108 -23.08 -22.77 22.24
C ASP A 108 -22.42 -21.38 22.40
N LYS A 109 -21.56 -21.18 23.40
CA LYS A 109 -20.97 -19.86 23.66
C LYS A 109 -20.04 -19.43 22.52
N PRO A 110 -20.25 -18.23 21.92
CA PRO A 110 -19.40 -17.75 20.85
C PRO A 110 -17.99 -17.54 21.39
N VAL A 111 -16.99 -17.78 20.54
CA VAL A 111 -15.59 -17.51 20.88
C VAL A 111 -15.32 -16.02 20.73
N LYS A 112 -14.68 -15.41 21.73
CA LYS A 112 -14.32 -14.00 21.65
C LYS A 112 -13.28 -13.80 20.53
N PRO A 113 -13.54 -12.93 19.54
CA PRO A 113 -12.56 -12.66 18.50
C PRO A 113 -11.35 -11.95 19.08
N THR A 114 -10.16 -12.38 18.65
CA THR A 114 -8.88 -11.79 19.01
C THR A 114 -8.21 -11.21 17.77
N LEU A 115 -7.23 -10.31 17.95
CA LEU A 115 -6.47 -9.80 16.81
C LEU A 115 -5.71 -10.93 16.10
N ALA A 116 -5.15 -11.88 16.86
CA ALA A 116 -4.45 -13.04 16.32
C ALA A 116 -5.38 -13.92 15.47
N SER A 117 -6.59 -14.20 15.97
CA SER A 117 -7.57 -14.98 15.22
C SER A 117 -8.12 -14.24 13.99
N ILE A 118 -7.92 -12.93 13.86
CA ILE A 118 -8.35 -12.19 12.66
C ILE A 118 -7.20 -12.08 11.66
N LYS A 119 -5.97 -11.93 12.16
CA LYS A 119 -4.78 -11.75 11.32
C LYS A 119 -4.24 -13.07 10.77
N TYR A 120 -4.40 -14.17 11.49
CA TYR A 120 -3.75 -15.45 11.17
C TYR A 120 -4.73 -16.61 10.93
N SER A 121 -6.03 -16.39 11.07
CA SER A 121 -7.05 -17.39 10.71
C SER A 121 -7.22 -17.45 9.18
N PRO A 122 -7.76 -18.55 8.63
CA PRO A 122 -8.02 -18.66 7.20
C PRO A 122 -8.72 -17.42 6.64
N LEU A 123 -8.28 -17.01 5.45
CA LEU A 123 -8.54 -15.72 4.79
C LEU A 123 -9.98 -15.58 4.26
N ASP A 124 -10.98 -15.80 5.11
CA ASP A 124 -12.39 -15.66 4.74
C ASP A 124 -12.80 -14.18 4.65
N ASN A 125 -11.94 -13.26 5.09
CA ASN A 125 -12.17 -11.83 5.02
C ASN A 125 -11.46 -11.20 3.82
N VAL A 126 -12.24 -10.89 2.77
CA VAL A 126 -11.78 -10.26 1.53
C VAL A 126 -11.03 -8.94 1.77
N GLU A 127 -11.39 -8.16 2.81
CA GLU A 127 -10.71 -6.90 3.11
C GLU A 127 -9.30 -7.10 3.65
N ILE A 128 -9.11 -8.10 4.51
CA ILE A 128 -7.80 -8.48 5.05
C ILE A 128 -6.95 -9.07 3.92
N LEU A 129 -7.51 -10.01 3.16
CA LEU A 129 -6.85 -10.61 2.00
C LEU A 129 -6.36 -9.54 1.03
N LYS A 130 -7.21 -8.56 0.70
CA LYS A 130 -6.86 -7.45 -0.17
C LYS A 130 -5.69 -6.64 0.37
N ALA A 131 -5.68 -6.32 1.66
CA ALA A 131 -4.60 -5.55 2.27
C ALA A 131 -3.29 -6.34 2.34
N ASP A 132 -3.35 -7.62 2.69
CA ASP A 132 -2.21 -8.54 2.70
C ASP A 132 -1.60 -8.68 1.31
N ARG A 133 -2.43 -8.83 0.27
CA ARG A 133 -1.95 -8.91 -1.12
C ARG A 133 -1.34 -7.61 -1.61
N CYS A 134 -1.78 -6.44 -1.13
CA CYS A 134 -1.11 -5.17 -1.43
C CYS A 134 0.32 -5.13 -0.89
N VAL A 135 0.52 -5.55 0.36
CA VAL A 135 1.85 -5.60 0.99
C VAL A 135 2.72 -6.66 0.34
N GLY A 136 2.23 -7.90 0.23
CA GLY A 136 2.97 -9.02 -0.33
C GLY A 136 3.41 -8.74 -1.77
N ASN A 137 2.50 -8.29 -2.63
CA ASN A 137 2.84 -7.99 -4.01
C ASN A 137 3.77 -6.77 -4.15
N PHE A 138 3.73 -5.82 -3.23
CA PHE A 138 4.70 -4.73 -3.22
C PHE A 138 6.10 -5.23 -2.87
N ILE A 139 6.24 -6.08 -1.83
CA ILE A 139 7.53 -6.67 -1.43
C ILE A 139 8.14 -7.51 -2.55
N GLU A 140 7.32 -8.33 -3.23
CA GLU A 140 7.75 -9.14 -4.39
C GLU A 140 8.38 -8.27 -5.50
N GLN A 141 7.85 -7.06 -5.71
CA GLN A 141 8.28 -6.18 -6.80
C GLN A 141 9.32 -5.14 -6.41
N VAL A 142 9.42 -4.76 -5.12
CA VAL A 142 10.31 -3.66 -4.69
C VAL A 142 11.79 -4.03 -4.81
N ILE A 143 12.14 -5.30 -4.58
CA ILE A 143 13.52 -5.80 -4.70
C ILE A 143 14.01 -5.69 -6.16
N PRO A 144 13.35 -6.31 -7.15
CA PRO A 144 13.78 -6.18 -8.55
C PRO A 144 13.68 -4.73 -9.04
N PHE A 145 12.73 -3.95 -8.52
CA PHE A 145 12.63 -2.52 -8.82
C PHE A 145 13.88 -1.74 -8.36
N PHE A 146 14.36 -1.92 -7.13
CA PHE A 146 15.56 -1.22 -6.65
C PHE A 146 16.81 -1.63 -7.43
N ILE A 147 16.97 -2.91 -7.75
CA ILE A 147 18.08 -3.40 -8.57
C ILE A 147 18.03 -2.74 -9.96
N ALA A 148 16.86 -2.73 -10.59
CA ALA A 148 16.67 -2.14 -11.90
C ALA A 148 16.91 -0.62 -11.91
N LEU A 149 16.41 0.10 -10.91
CA LEU A 149 16.55 1.54 -10.77
C LEU A 149 18.03 1.96 -10.59
N CYS A 150 18.74 1.28 -9.69
CA CYS A 150 20.16 1.52 -9.47
C CYS A 150 20.99 1.11 -10.70
N GLY A 151 20.76 -0.06 -11.29
CA GLY A 151 21.45 -0.49 -12.50
C GLY A 151 21.26 0.49 -13.66
N TYR A 152 20.03 0.90 -13.93
CA TYR A 152 19.74 1.81 -15.04
C TYR A 152 20.34 3.21 -14.81
N SER A 153 20.33 3.71 -13.58
CA SER A 153 20.98 5.00 -13.28
C SER A 153 22.50 4.93 -13.42
N MET A 154 23.14 3.84 -12.99
CA MET A 154 24.59 3.66 -13.08
C MET A 154 25.10 3.45 -14.51
N TYR A 155 24.37 2.71 -15.35
CA TYR A 155 24.88 2.28 -16.65
C TYR A 155 24.18 2.93 -17.86
N VAL A 156 23.01 3.53 -17.68
CA VAL A 156 22.22 4.05 -18.80
C VAL A 156 21.92 5.54 -18.66
N SER A 157 21.07 5.90 -17.70
CA SER A 157 20.55 7.26 -17.59
C SER A 157 19.89 7.52 -16.24
N VAL A 158 20.35 8.54 -15.51
CA VAL A 158 19.73 8.98 -14.25
C VAL A 158 18.32 9.50 -14.50
N ILE A 159 18.12 10.38 -15.48
CA ILE A 159 16.79 10.92 -15.78
C ILE A 159 15.81 9.83 -16.23
N GLY A 160 16.27 8.84 -17.00
CA GLY A 160 15.43 7.72 -17.40
C GLY A 160 15.06 6.84 -16.20
N ALA A 161 16.02 6.51 -15.33
CA ALA A 161 15.77 5.77 -14.09
C ALA A 161 14.68 6.46 -13.25
N VAL A 162 14.79 7.77 -13.07
CA VAL A 162 13.83 8.56 -12.28
C VAL A 162 12.43 8.56 -12.91
N LYS A 163 12.33 8.69 -14.24
CA LYS A 163 11.05 8.64 -14.96
C LYS A 163 10.37 7.27 -14.81
N TYR A 164 11.09 6.18 -15.07
CA TYR A 164 10.56 4.83 -14.88
C TYR A 164 10.26 4.54 -13.41
N GLY A 165 11.07 5.07 -12.51
CA GLY A 165 10.89 5.05 -11.06
C GLY A 165 9.57 5.62 -10.60
N TRP A 166 9.29 6.86 -10.97
CA TRP A 166 8.03 7.53 -10.64
C TRP A 166 6.84 6.88 -11.32
N ALA A 167 6.97 6.47 -12.59
CA ALA A 167 5.91 5.74 -13.29
C ALA A 167 5.55 4.45 -12.54
N TRP A 168 6.56 3.67 -12.12
CA TRP A 168 6.36 2.47 -11.32
C TRP A 168 5.62 2.78 -10.01
N ILE A 169 6.04 3.80 -9.25
CA ILE A 169 5.38 4.21 -8.00
C ILE A 169 3.90 4.54 -8.24
N ILE A 170 3.58 5.29 -9.30
CA ILE A 170 2.20 5.63 -9.66
C ILE A 170 1.38 4.37 -9.89
N PHE A 171 1.86 3.44 -10.72
CA PHE A 171 1.17 2.19 -11.00
C PHE A 171 0.96 1.33 -9.75
N ARG A 172 1.95 1.30 -8.86
CA ARG A 172 1.84 0.58 -7.59
C ARG A 172 0.86 1.24 -6.62
N SER A 173 0.77 2.56 -6.61
CA SER A 173 0.00 3.33 -5.62
C SER A 173 -1.49 2.98 -5.58
N TYR A 174 -2.07 2.59 -6.72
CA TYR A 174 -3.49 2.23 -6.84
C TYR A 174 -3.76 0.73 -6.96
N TYR A 175 -2.76 -0.15 -6.81
CA TYR A 175 -2.93 -1.60 -6.88
C TYR A 175 -4.11 -2.10 -6.01
N GLY A 176 -4.17 -1.62 -4.76
CA GLY A 176 -5.26 -1.96 -3.86
C GLY A 176 -6.63 -1.46 -4.32
N LEU A 177 -6.75 -0.46 -5.19
CA LEU A 177 -8.06 -0.04 -5.71
C LEU A 177 -8.61 -1.02 -6.75
N VAL A 178 -7.72 -1.66 -7.51
CA VAL A 178 -8.09 -2.52 -8.65
C VAL A 178 -8.04 -4.02 -8.34
N PHE A 179 -7.58 -4.41 -7.14
CA PHE A 179 -7.35 -5.80 -6.73
C PHE A 179 -8.55 -6.76 -6.96
N ASN A 180 -9.78 -6.34 -6.69
CA ASN A 180 -10.98 -7.19 -6.81
C ASN A 180 -11.53 -7.30 -8.24
N SER A 181 -10.72 -7.02 -9.26
CA SER A 181 -11.18 -7.01 -10.64
C SER A 181 -10.05 -7.37 -11.61
N ASN A 182 -10.42 -7.75 -12.83
CA ASN A 182 -9.45 -7.93 -13.93
C ASN A 182 -8.65 -6.65 -14.25
N ARG A 183 -9.03 -5.50 -13.67
CA ARG A 183 -8.27 -4.24 -13.76
C ARG A 183 -6.97 -4.26 -12.97
N ILE A 184 -6.69 -5.31 -12.19
CA ILE A 184 -5.40 -5.50 -11.52
C ILE A 184 -4.21 -5.38 -12.49
N PHE A 185 -4.41 -5.85 -13.74
CA PHE A 185 -3.42 -5.75 -14.81
C PHE A 185 -3.09 -4.32 -15.22
N LEU A 186 -3.99 -3.35 -14.99
CA LEU A 186 -3.72 -1.93 -15.22
C LEU A 186 -2.68 -1.37 -14.25
N SER A 187 -2.45 -2.04 -13.11
CA SER A 187 -1.40 -1.68 -12.16
C SER A 187 -0.14 -2.53 -12.39
N THR A 188 -0.30 -3.85 -12.54
CA THR A 188 0.84 -4.77 -12.58
C THR A 188 1.60 -4.77 -13.91
N LEU A 189 0.93 -4.81 -15.06
CA LEU A 189 1.64 -4.91 -16.35
C LEU A 189 2.50 -3.67 -16.64
N PRO A 190 2.01 -2.43 -16.46
CA PRO A 190 2.85 -1.26 -16.67
C PRO A 190 4.01 -1.17 -15.66
N ALA A 191 3.79 -1.58 -14.41
CA ALA A 191 4.87 -1.64 -13.42
C ALA A 191 5.96 -2.65 -13.82
N TYR A 192 5.58 -3.84 -14.29
CA TYR A 192 6.55 -4.82 -14.81
C TYR A 192 7.29 -4.29 -16.03
N PHE A 193 6.59 -3.60 -16.93
CA PHE A 193 7.22 -2.99 -18.09
C PHE A 193 8.31 -1.99 -17.68
N CYS A 194 8.08 -1.12 -16.69
CA CYS A 194 9.11 -0.21 -16.18
C CYS A 194 10.36 -0.96 -15.69
N VAL A 195 10.19 -2.02 -14.91
CA VAL A 195 11.31 -2.82 -14.37
C VAL A 195 12.05 -3.54 -15.50
N TRP A 196 11.34 -4.19 -16.42
CA TRP A 196 11.96 -4.89 -17.55
C TRP A 196 12.68 -3.96 -18.51
N THR A 197 12.13 -2.79 -18.82
CA THR A 197 12.83 -1.81 -19.65
C THR A 197 14.14 -1.38 -18.98
N MET A 198 14.11 -1.12 -17.67
CA MET A 198 15.30 -0.75 -16.93
C MET A 198 16.37 -1.86 -16.92
N ILE A 199 15.97 -3.10 -16.60
CA ILE A 199 16.90 -4.25 -16.61
C ILE A 199 17.44 -4.52 -18.02
N GLY A 200 16.54 -4.63 -19.01
CA GLY A 200 16.91 -4.98 -20.37
C GLY A 200 17.86 -3.98 -21.01
N ARG A 201 17.64 -2.67 -20.80
CA ARG A 201 18.55 -1.65 -21.30
C ARG A 201 19.88 -1.65 -20.56
N THR A 202 19.88 -1.85 -19.24
CA THR A 202 21.11 -1.98 -18.45
C THR A 202 21.97 -3.12 -19.00
N LEU A 203 21.38 -4.29 -19.20
CA LEU A 203 22.08 -5.45 -19.78
C LEU A 203 22.66 -5.14 -21.16
N TYR A 204 21.85 -4.53 -22.04
CA TYR A 204 22.29 -4.15 -23.38
C TYR A 204 23.51 -3.23 -23.37
N GLU A 205 23.50 -2.15 -22.56
CA GLU A 205 24.64 -1.23 -22.47
C GLU A 205 25.87 -1.93 -21.88
N THR A 206 25.71 -2.74 -20.84
CA THR A 206 26.85 -3.44 -20.20
C THR A 206 27.50 -4.49 -21.09
N MET A 207 26.79 -5.05 -22.08
CA MET A 207 27.33 -6.03 -23.03
C MET A 207 28.11 -5.40 -24.19
N GLN A 208 28.05 -4.07 -24.36
CA GLN A 208 28.79 -3.37 -25.41
C GLN A 208 30.21 -2.96 -24.98
N TYR A 209 30.53 -3.11 -23.70
CA TYR A 209 31.86 -2.90 -23.12
C TYR A 209 32.61 -4.23 -23.00
#